data_AF-B5KLN8-F1
#
_entry.id   AF-B5KLN8-F1
#
_cell.length_a   1.000
_cell.length_b   1.000
_cell.length_c   1.000
_cell.angle_alpha   90.00
_cell.angle_beta   90.00
_cell.angle_gamma   90.00
#
_symmetry.space_group_name_H-M   'P 1'
#
loop_
_entity.id
_entity.type
_entity.pdbx_description
1 polymer ?
#
loop_
_entity_poly.entity_id
_entity_poly.type
_entity_poly.pdbx_seq_one_letter_code
_entity_poly.pdbx_strand_id
1 'polypeptide(L)' 'KNTWSILHTQGALVQGGYGHSSVYDDRTKALYIHGGYKAFSANKYRLADDLYRYDVDTQM' A
#
# COMPACT_ATOMS: atom_id res chain seq x y z
N LYS A 1 24.25 7.49 -3.73
CA LYS A 1 24.03 6.17 -3.08
C LYS A 1 22.69 5.64 -3.58
N ASN A 2 22.66 4.43 -4.13
CA ASN A 2 21.45 3.82 -4.71
C ASN A 2 21.11 2.56 -3.90
N THR A 3 20.49 2.75 -2.74
CA THR A 3 20.18 1.67 -1.79
C THR A 3 18.69 1.61 -1.55
N TRP A 4 18.15 0.39 -1.45
CA TRP A 4 16.79 0.15 -1.03
C TRP A 4 16.76 -0.13 0.47
N SER A 5 15.72 0.37 1.14
CA SER A 5 15.43 0.07 2.54
C SER A 5 13.99 -0.40 2.68
N ILE A 6 13.75 -1.25 3.68
CA ILE A 6 12.39 -1.61 4.08
C ILE A 6 11.88 -0.49 4.99
N LEU A 7 10.70 0.01 4.66
CA LEU A 7 10.02 1.01 5.45
C LEU A 7 9.14 0.35 6.52
N HIS A 8 9.32 0.76 7.77
CA HIS A 8 8.37 0.43 8.82
C HIS A 8 7.14 1.31 8.67
N THR A 9 5.96 0.72 8.46
CA THR A 9 4.69 1.44 8.32
C THR A 9 3.81 1.23 9.55
N GLN A 10 2.89 2.16 9.78
CA GLN A 10 1.88 2.10 10.84
C GLN A 10 0.50 2.33 10.23
N GLY A 11 -0.55 1.87 10.90
CA GLY A 11 -1.93 2.03 10.44
C GLY A 11 -2.52 0.74 9.89
N ALA A 12 -3.21 0.84 8.75
CA ALA A 12 -3.96 -0.29 8.18
C ALA A 12 -3.02 -1.46 7.81
N LEU A 13 -3.38 -2.67 8.25
CA LEU A 13 -2.70 -3.89 7.85
C LEU A 13 -3.02 -4.20 6.38
N VAL A 14 -2.14 -3.80 5.48
CA VAL A 14 -2.23 -4.16 4.07
C VAL A 14 -1.77 -5.61 3.93
N GLN A 15 -2.72 -6.53 3.81
CA GLN A 15 -2.43 -7.93 3.52
C GLN A 15 -1.80 -8.06 2.13
N GLY A 16 -0.89 -9.03 1.97
CA GLY A 16 -0.19 -9.27 0.71
C GLY A 16 -1.18 -9.39 -0.47
N GLY A 17 -0.89 -8.69 -1.55
CA GLY A 17 -1.78 -8.59 -2.70
C GLY A 17 -1.09 -8.11 -3.96
N TYR A 18 -1.74 -8.29 -5.11
CA TYR A 18 -1.21 -7.93 -6.43
C TYR A 18 -2.31 -7.40 -7.36
N GLY A 19 -1.92 -6.76 -8.46
CA GLY A 19 -2.86 -6.22 -9.45
C GLY A 19 -3.66 -5.00 -8.97
N HIS A 20 -3.16 -4.29 -7.95
CA HIS A 20 -3.72 -3.02 -7.51
C HIS A 20 -3.25 -1.86 -8.39
N SER A 21 -3.99 -0.74 -8.36
CA SER A 21 -3.54 0.53 -8.93
C SER A 21 -2.96 1.41 -7.84
N SER A 22 -1.88 2.13 -8.16
CA SER A 22 -1.27 3.09 -7.24
C SER A 22 -1.00 4.42 -7.92
N VAL A 23 -1.05 5.50 -7.12
CA VAL A 23 -0.73 6.86 -7.56
C VAL A 23 -0.05 7.61 -6.43
N TYR A 24 1.00 8.36 -6.77
CA TYR A 24 1.61 9.33 -5.86
C TYR A 24 1.02 10.71 -6.14
N ASP A 25 0.52 11.37 -5.10
CA ASP A 25 0.07 12.75 -5.14
C ASP A 25 1.15 13.66 -4.54
N ASP A 26 1.72 14.53 -5.39
CA ASP A 26 2.80 15.43 -5.01
C ASP A 26 2.33 16.59 -4.12
N ARG A 27 1.03 16.93 -4.14
CA ARG A 27 0.44 18.03 -3.37
C ARG A 27 0.25 17.62 -1.92
N THR A 28 -0.25 16.41 -1.69
CA THR A 28 -0.47 15.88 -0.34
C THR A 28 0.68 15.01 0.17
N LYS A 29 1.69 14.75 -0.67
CA LYS A 29 2.83 13.88 -0.34
C LYS A 29 2.37 12.50 0.12
N ALA A 30 1.32 11.99 -0.51
CA ALA A 30 0.70 10.74 -0.15
C ALA A 30 0.70 9.74 -1.31
N LEU A 31 0.90 8.48 -0.97
CA LEU A 31 0.74 7.35 -1.88
C LEU A 31 -0.63 6.72 -1.65
N TYR A 32 -1.39 6.55 -2.73
CA TYR A 32 -2.69 5.89 -2.71
C TYR A 32 -2.62 4.53 -3.38
N ILE A 33 -3.29 3.54 -2.81
CA ILE A 33 -3.41 2.19 -3.35
C ILE A 33 -4.88 1.79 -3.35
N HIS A 34 -5.41 1.41 -4.51
CA HIS A 34 -6.80 0.99 -4.63
C HIS A 34 -6.92 -0.39 -5.29
N GLY A 35 -7.79 -1.20 -4.68
CA GLY A 35 -8.25 -2.47 -5.22
C GLY A 35 -7.19 -3.56 -5.36
N GLY A 36 -7.31 -4.37 -6.41
CA GLY A 36 -6.47 -5.55 -6.65
C GLY A 36 -6.93 -6.80 -5.90
N TYR A 37 -6.11 -7.84 -5.94
CA TYR A 37 -6.35 -9.09 -5.23
C TYR A 37 -5.64 -9.09 -3.88
N LYS A 38 -6.38 -9.32 -2.80
CA LYS A 38 -5.82 -9.44 -1.44
C LYS A 38 -5.89 -10.87 -0.93
N ALA A 39 -4.85 -11.31 -0.25
CA ALA A 39 -4.79 -12.61 0.41
C ALA A 39 -5.50 -12.56 1.76
N PHE A 40 -6.64 -13.26 1.87
CA PHE A 40 -7.37 -13.41 3.13
C PHE A 40 -6.92 -14.66 3.90
N SER A 41 -6.44 -15.68 3.19
CA SER A 41 -5.76 -16.87 3.74
C SER A 41 -4.80 -17.45 2.70
N ALA A 42 -3.98 -18.43 3.09
CA ALA A 42 -2.90 -18.98 2.26
C ALA A 42 -3.29 -19.32 0.81
N ASN A 43 -4.56 -19.71 0.57
CA ASN A 43 -5.08 -20.07 -0.75
C ASN A 43 -6.36 -19.30 -1.15
N LYS A 44 -6.72 -18.22 -0.45
CA LYS A 44 -7.93 -17.44 -0.75
C LYS A 44 -7.57 -16.00 -1.10
N TYR A 45 -7.69 -15.69 -2.38
CA TYR A 45 -7.57 -14.35 -2.92
C TYR A 45 -8.96 -13.84 -3.29
N ARG A 46 -9.26 -12.60 -2.91
CA ARG A 46 -10.50 -11.93 -3.32
C ARG A 46 -10.16 -10.57 -3.88
N LEU A 47 -11.00 -10.12 -4.81
CA LEU A 47 -11.00 -8.73 -5.24
C LEU A 47 -11.29 -7.85 -4.02
N ALA A 48 -10.48 -6.82 -3.88
CA ALA A 48 -10.66 -5.78 -2.91
C ALA A 48 -11.09 -4.48 -3.60
N ASP A 49 -11.79 -3.65 -2.85
CA ASP A 49 -12.23 -2.31 -3.21
C ASP A 49 -11.76 -1.26 -2.18
N ASP A 50 -10.97 -1.65 -1.18
CA ASP A 50 -10.43 -0.68 -0.22
C ASP A 50 -9.43 0.26 -0.90
N LEU A 51 -9.47 1.52 -0.45
CA LEU A 51 -8.49 2.56 -0.73
C LEU A 51 -7.60 2.77 0.49
N TYR A 52 -6.29 2.58 0.33
CA TYR A 52 -5.31 2.94 1.34
C TYR A 52 -4.59 4.23 0.97
N ARG A 53 -4.19 4.98 1.99
CA ARG A 53 -3.37 6.19 1.89
C ARG A 53 -2.17 6.03 2.80
N TYR A 54 -0.97 6.30 2.28
CA TYR A 54 0.27 6.34 3.04
C TYR A 54 0.88 7.74 2.95
N ASP A 55 1.06 8.40 4.09
CA ASP A 55 1.75 9.69 4.19
C ASP A 55 3.27 9.48 4.12
N VAL A 56 3.90 9.95 3.04
CA VAL A 56 5.33 9.67 2.76
C VAL A 56 6.25 10.38 3.74
N ASP A 57 5.87 11.59 4.16
CA ASP A 57 6.73 12.45 4.99
C ASP A 57 6.61 12.17 6.49
N THR A 58 5.63 11.38 6.94
CA THR A 58 5.43 11.06 8.36
C THR A 58 6.44 10.04 8.92
N GLN A 59 7.63 9.92 8.30
CA GLN A 59 8.73 9.06 8.78
C GLN A 59 9.55 9.69 9.92
N MET A 60 8.92 10.44 10.83
CA MET A 60 9.56 10.89 12.08
C MET A 60 9.18 9.96 13.24
#